data_AF-A0A368N023-F1
#
_entry.id   AF-A0A368N023-F1
#
_cell.length_a   1.000
_cell.length_b   1.000
_cell.length_c   1.000
_cell.angle_alpha   90.00
_cell.angle_beta   90.00
_cell.angle_gamma   90.00
#
_symmetry.space_group_name_H-M   'P 1'
#
loop_
_entity.id
_entity.type
_entity.pdbx_description
1 polymer ?
#
loop_
_entity_poly.entity_id
_entity_poly.type
_entity_poly.pdbx_seq_one_letter_code
_entity_poly.pdbx_strand_id
1 'polypeptide(L)'
;MKYILILSSMLLMACNNSTTDCDCSQLRWQRTVDYQGTSDNVVATTDWNAQGTEEPINTTDCTADGTIAESGVVSTEVLTNGNIRKTEYEYRVTCF
;
A
#
# COMPACT_ATOMS: atom_id res chain seq x y z
N MET A 1 -1.38 65.08 -17.58
CA MET A 1 -1.39 63.96 -16.63
C MET A 1 -2.11 62.79 -17.29
N LYS A 2 -1.38 61.74 -17.64
CA LYS A 2 -1.89 60.52 -18.30
C LYS A 2 -1.51 59.36 -17.38
N TYR A 3 -2.50 58.70 -16.80
CA TYR A 3 -2.29 57.49 -16.00
C TYR A 3 -2.09 56.32 -16.96
N ILE A 4 -0.86 55.82 -17.05
CA ILE A 4 -0.55 54.56 -17.71
C ILE A 4 -0.36 53.53 -16.60
N LEU A 5 -1.37 52.68 -16.44
CA LEU A 5 -1.40 51.58 -15.50
C LEU A 5 -1.74 50.34 -16.33
N ILE A 6 -0.73 49.64 -16.86
CA ILE A 6 -0.86 48.25 -17.32
C ILE A 6 0.45 47.56 -16.96
N LEU A 7 0.52 47.12 -15.70
CA LEU A 7 0.42 45.72 -15.29
C LEU A 7 1.68 44.94 -15.64
N SER A 8 2.53 44.89 -14.62
CA SER A 8 3.73 44.09 -14.52
C SER A 8 3.45 42.63 -14.87
N SER A 9 4.21 42.14 -15.84
CA SER A 9 4.78 40.81 -15.97
C SER A 9 4.42 39.83 -14.85
N MET A 10 3.45 38.95 -15.12
CA MET A 10 3.44 37.62 -14.51
C MET A 10 3.73 36.63 -15.62
N LEU A 11 5.01 36.30 -15.75
CA LEU A 11 5.42 35.01 -16.28
C LEU A 11 4.74 33.96 -15.38
N LEU A 12 3.64 33.39 -15.84
CA LEU A 12 3.23 32.08 -15.39
C LEU A 12 4.19 31.09 -16.08
N MET A 13 5.37 30.94 -15.49
CA MET A 13 6.00 29.63 -15.45
C MET A 13 5.01 28.73 -14.70
N ALA A 14 4.08 28.13 -15.45
CA ALA A 14 3.46 26.90 -14.99
C ALA A 14 4.61 25.90 -14.90
N CYS A 15 5.21 25.82 -13.72
CA CYS A 15 6.01 24.68 -13.33
C CYS A 15 5.14 23.45 -13.62
N ASN A 16 5.65 22.62 -14.52
CA ASN A 16 5.15 21.32 -14.89
C ASN A 16 4.99 20.50 -13.61
N ASN A 17 3.80 20.48 -13.01
CA ASN A 17 3.54 19.73 -11.79
C ASN A 17 3.33 18.27 -12.19
N SER A 18 4.45 17.58 -12.40
CA SER A 18 4.56 16.13 -12.53
C SER A 18 4.22 15.45 -11.21
N THR A 19 2.96 15.56 -10.78
CA THR A 19 2.45 14.96 -9.53
C THR A 19 1.21 14.08 -9.78
N THR A 20 0.99 13.62 -11.01
CA THR A 20 -0.25 12.89 -11.38
C THR A 20 -0.05 11.58 -12.12
N ASP A 21 1.18 11.17 -12.44
CA ASP A 21 1.43 9.83 -12.98
C ASP A 21 2.65 9.21 -12.28
N CYS A 22 2.40 8.28 -11.36
CA CYS A 22 3.41 7.35 -10.87
C CYS A 22 3.20 5.97 -11.50
N ASP A 23 4.29 5.24 -11.71
CA ASP A 23 4.21 3.82 -12.05
C ASP A 23 4.10 3.03 -10.75
N CYS A 24 2.90 2.51 -10.48
CA CYS A 24 2.62 1.76 -9.27
C CYS A 24 2.63 0.25 -9.53
N SER A 25 3.12 -0.48 -8.54
CA SER A 25 3.13 -1.93 -8.49
C SER A 25 2.68 -2.41 -7.12
N GLN A 26 2.47 -3.72 -6.98
CA GLN A 26 2.21 -4.35 -5.70
C GLN A 26 3.07 -5.61 -5.53
N LEU A 27 3.40 -5.92 -4.28
CA LEU A 27 4.03 -7.18 -3.92
C LEU A 27 3.24 -7.84 -2.80
N ARG A 28 3.07 -9.16 -2.89
CA ARG A 28 2.40 -9.92 -1.84
C ARG A 28 3.34 -10.12 -0.67
N TRP A 29 2.86 -9.83 0.54
CA TRP A 29 3.52 -10.14 1.79
C TRP A 29 2.70 -11.19 2.53
N GLN A 30 3.36 -12.11 3.21
CA GLN A 30 2.70 -13.11 4.05
C GLN A 30 3.31 -13.19 5.43
N ARG A 31 2.48 -13.55 6.41
CA ARG A 31 2.90 -13.93 7.75
C ARG A 31 2.03 -15.05 8.27
N THR A 32 2.49 -15.72 9.32
CA THR A 32 1.69 -16.66 10.09
C THR A 32 1.36 -16.06 11.44
N VAL A 33 0.10 -16.17 11.84
CA VAL A 33 -0.42 -15.68 13.13
C VAL A 33 -1.16 -16.81 13.83
N ASP A 34 -0.81 -17.04 15.09
CA ASP A 34 -1.49 -18.00 15.95
C ASP A 34 -2.44 -17.26 16.90
N TYR A 35 -3.68 -17.73 16.97
CA TYR A 35 -4.76 -17.19 17.77
C TYR A 35 -5.17 -18.17 18.87
N GLN A 36 -5.56 -17.65 20.03
CA GLN A 36 -6.06 -18.46 21.12
C GLN A 36 -7.46 -19.00 20.80
N GLY A 37 -7.57 -20.30 20.51
CA GLY A 37 -8.85 -20.90 20.11
C GLY A 37 -9.48 -20.18 18.91
N THR A 38 -10.79 -19.94 18.98
CA THR A 38 -11.54 -19.17 17.98
C THR A 38 -11.62 -17.67 18.28
N SER A 39 -10.84 -17.17 19.26
CA SER A 39 -10.80 -15.74 19.58
C SER A 39 -9.84 -14.99 18.67
N ASP A 40 -9.97 -13.67 18.58
CA ASP A 40 -9.01 -12.82 17.86
C ASP A 40 -7.78 -12.45 18.70
N ASN A 41 -7.57 -13.12 19.84
CA ASN A 41 -6.39 -12.90 20.68
C ASN A 41 -5.16 -13.57 20.06
N VAL A 42 -4.24 -12.76 19.55
CA VAL A 42 -2.95 -13.21 19.01
C VAL A 42 -2.04 -13.69 20.14
N VAL A 43 -1.46 -14.88 19.97
CA VAL A 43 -0.49 -15.47 20.92
C VAL A 43 0.91 -15.61 20.34
N ALA A 44 1.03 -15.68 19.00
CA ALA A 44 2.30 -15.65 18.30
C ALA A 44 2.10 -15.11 16.88
N THR A 45 3.13 -14.45 16.34
CA THR A 45 3.14 -13.94 14.96
C THR A 45 4.55 -14.08 14.40
N THR A 46 4.67 -14.37 13.11
CA THR A 46 5.92 -14.18 12.37
C THR A 46 5.98 -12.77 11.81
N ASP A 47 7.18 -12.37 11.38
CA ASP A 47 7.35 -11.19 10.56
C ASP A 47 6.71 -11.39 9.18
N TRP A 48 6.39 -10.28 8.53
CA TRP A 48 5.93 -10.25 7.15
C TRP A 48 7.10 -10.54 6.21
N ASN A 49 6.88 -11.44 5.27
CA ASN A 49 7.85 -11.82 4.25
C ASN A 49 7.26 -11.62 2.86
N ALA A 50 7.99 -10.91 2.00
CA ALA A 50 7.63 -10.77 0.60
C ALA A 50 7.57 -12.13 -0.10
N GLN A 51 6.57 -12.33 -0.95
CA GLN A 51 6.31 -13.55 -1.69
C GLN A 51 6.19 -13.25 -3.18
N GLY A 52 6.82 -14.08 -4.00
CA GLY A 52 6.71 -14.01 -5.45
C GLY A 52 7.41 -12.78 -6.04
N THR A 53 6.88 -12.34 -7.17
CA THR A 53 7.37 -11.19 -7.94
C THR A 53 6.41 -10.03 -7.83
N GLU A 54 6.95 -8.83 -7.97
CA GLU A 54 6.18 -7.60 -8.04
C GLU A 54 5.26 -7.61 -9.27
N GLU A 55 4.02 -7.15 -9.10
CA GLU A 55 2.97 -7.15 -10.10
C GLU A 55 2.57 -5.70 -10.42
N PRO A 56 2.52 -5.28 -11.68
CA PRO A 56 2.06 -3.94 -12.03
C PRO A 56 0.58 -3.79 -11.69
N ILE A 57 0.19 -2.61 -11.19
CA ILE A 57 -1.22 -2.28 -10.93
C ILE A 57 -1.65 -1.08 -11.76
N ASN A 58 -2.92 -1.06 -12.18
CA ASN A 58 -3.45 -0.02 -13.06
C ASN A 58 -3.91 1.20 -12.25
N THR A 59 -3.00 1.81 -11.50
CA THR A 59 -3.20 3.11 -10.85
C THR A 59 -1.99 3.98 -11.08
N THR A 60 -2.24 5.25 -11.37
CA THR A 60 -1.18 6.27 -11.50
C THR A 60 -1.18 7.26 -10.33
N ASP A 61 -2.04 7.00 -9.33
CA ASP A 61 -2.16 7.80 -8.11
C ASP A 61 -0.99 7.49 -7.16
N CYS A 62 0.00 8.38 -7.15
CA CYS A 62 1.16 8.32 -6.27
C CYS A 62 0.79 8.25 -4.77
N THR A 63 -0.42 8.68 -4.38
CA THR A 63 -0.87 8.59 -2.97
C THR A 63 -1.16 7.15 -2.52
N ALA A 64 -1.20 6.21 -3.46
CA ALA A 64 -1.31 4.78 -3.17
C ALA A 64 0.01 4.19 -2.63
N ASP A 65 1.15 4.88 -2.73
CA ASP A 65 2.42 4.38 -2.21
C ASP A 65 2.34 4.02 -0.72
N GLY A 66 2.79 2.81 -0.37
CA GLY A 66 2.75 2.29 0.99
C GLY A 66 1.36 1.85 1.49
N THR A 67 0.31 1.95 0.66
CA THR A 67 -1.02 1.44 1.02
C THR A 67 -1.12 -0.08 0.86
N ILE A 68 -2.18 -0.66 1.44
CA ILE A 68 -2.54 -2.07 1.24
C ILE A 68 -3.68 -2.11 0.22
N ALA A 69 -3.42 -2.70 -0.94
CA ALA A 69 -4.42 -2.85 -2.00
C ALA A 69 -5.47 -3.93 -1.64
N GLU A 70 -5.02 -5.02 -1.04
CA GLU A 70 -5.87 -6.15 -0.61
C GLU A 70 -5.22 -6.87 0.56
N SER A 71 -6.03 -7.44 1.46
CA SER A 71 -5.57 -8.33 2.52
C SER A 71 -6.52 -9.52 2.70
N GLY A 72 -6.01 -10.63 3.24
CA GLY A 72 -6.81 -11.81 3.46
C GLY A 72 -6.07 -12.96 4.15
N VAL A 73 -6.69 -14.13 4.14
CA VAL A 73 -6.17 -15.36 4.76
C VAL A 73 -5.99 -16.43 3.68
N VAL A 74 -4.77 -16.96 3.57
CA VAL A 74 -4.40 -18.04 2.65
C VAL A 74 -4.87 -19.39 3.17
N SER A 75 -4.66 -19.63 4.45
CA SER A 75 -4.97 -20.91 5.09
C SER A 75 -5.32 -20.72 6.55
N THR A 76 -6.13 -21.62 7.08
CA THR A 76 -6.48 -21.71 8.49
C THR A 76 -6.29 -23.15 8.94
N GLU A 77 -5.57 -23.35 10.04
CA GLU A 77 -5.25 -24.65 10.62
C GLU A 77 -5.57 -24.63 12.12
N VAL A 78 -6.15 -25.72 12.65
CA VAL A 78 -6.31 -25.90 14.10
C VAL A 78 -5.11 -26.70 14.61
N LEU A 79 -4.33 -26.09 15.50
CA LEU A 79 -3.16 -26.70 16.12
C LEU A 79 -3.56 -27.68 17.23
N THR A 80 -2.66 -28.61 17.57
CA THR A 80 -2.90 -29.64 18.59
C THR A 80 -3.21 -29.08 19.98
N ASN A 81 -2.73 -27.87 20.29
CA ASN A 81 -3.02 -27.16 21.54
C ASN A 81 -4.38 -26.42 21.52
N GLY A 82 -5.17 -26.56 20.45
CA GLY A 82 -6.47 -25.90 20.28
C GLY A 82 -6.40 -24.48 19.73
N ASN A 83 -5.21 -23.92 19.50
CA ASN A 83 -5.05 -22.62 18.85
C ASN A 83 -5.36 -22.70 17.36
N ILE A 84 -5.70 -21.56 16.76
CA ILE A 84 -5.88 -21.44 15.32
C ILE A 84 -4.66 -20.74 14.71
N ARG A 85 -4.00 -21.38 13.77
CA ARG A 85 -2.97 -20.77 12.93
C ARG A 85 -3.58 -20.27 11.64
N LYS A 86 -3.38 -18.99 11.33
CA LYS A 86 -3.74 -18.39 10.03
C LYS A 86 -2.49 -17.97 9.31
N THR A 87 -2.43 -18.24 8.01
CA THR A 87 -1.45 -17.61 7.12
C THR A 87 -2.15 -16.43 6.46
N GLU A 88 -1.76 -15.22 6.83
CA GLU A 88 -2.34 -13.98 6.33
C GLU A 88 -1.53 -13.44 5.15
N TYR A 89 -2.17 -12.68 4.27
CA TYR A 89 -1.50 -11.96 3.21
C TYR A 89 -1.97 -10.51 3.11
N GLU A 90 -1.08 -9.66 2.59
CA GLU A 90 -1.35 -8.28 2.18
C GLU A 90 -0.65 -8.03 0.83
N TYR A 91 -1.32 -7.37 -0.11
CA TYR A 91 -0.66 -6.76 -1.27
C TYR A 91 -0.32 -5.32 -0.91
N ARG A 92 0.97 -5.01 -0.84
CA ARG A 92 1.47 -3.68 -0.50
C ARG A 92 1.89 -2.96 -1.77
N VAL A 93 1.41 -1.74 -1.93
CA VAL A 93 1.65 -0.92 -3.11
C VAL A 93 2.96 -0.17 -2.97
N THR A 94 3.69 -0.05 -4.07
CA THR A 94 4.86 0.83 -4.19
C THR A 94 4.74 1.63 -5.48
N CYS A 95 4.95 2.94 -5.42
CA CYS A 95 4.86 3.83 -6.58
C CYS A 95 6.15 4.64 -6.77
N PHE A 96 6.54 4.88 -8.02
CA PHE A 96 7.76 5.61 -8.38
C PHE A 96 7.52 6.68 -9.45
#